data_AF-A0A1C3NU53-F1
#
_entry.id   AF-A0A1C3NU53-F1
#
_cell.length_a   1.000
_cell.length_b   1.000
_cell.length_c   1.000
_cell.angle_alpha   90.00
_cell.angle_beta   90.00
_cell.angle_gamma   90.00
#
_symmetry.space_group_name_H-M   'P 1'
#
loop_
_entity.id
_entity.type
_entity.pdbx_description
1 polymer ?
#
loop_
_entity_poly.entity_id
_entity_poly.type
_entity_poly.pdbx_seq_one_letter_code
_entity_poly.pdbx_strand_id
1 'polypeptide(L)'
;MTTMQIARESRSASSVDATPAHHAWVIRVGGRVASELAVDAATGEILSVNTNEDYQGRGYATALYRQAYADLDGRIFHAPTTHRFDDGDRFAARVGGPEMPACSTCCAHLYDDDDYREG
;
A
#
# COMPACT_ATOMS: atom_id res chain seq x y z
N MET A 1 18.37 -7.37 -23.87
CA MET A 1 17.17 -7.82 -23.14
C MET A 1 17.21 -7.17 -21.77
N THR A 2 16.15 -6.46 -21.37
CA THR A 2 16.09 -5.82 -20.06
C THR A 2 15.44 -6.79 -19.07
N THR A 3 16.17 -7.19 -18.03
CA THR A 3 15.70 -8.15 -17.03
C THR A 3 14.69 -7.49 -16.08
N MET A 4 13.60 -8.22 -15.79
CA MET A 4 12.64 -7.89 -14.73
C MET A 4 12.91 -8.77 -13.51
N GLN A 5 12.94 -8.18 -12.32
CA GLN A 5 13.14 -8.88 -11.05
C GLN A 5 12.10 -8.42 -10.04
N ILE A 6 11.55 -9.36 -9.26
CA ILE A 6 10.72 -9.09 -8.08
C ILE A 6 11.55 -9.43 -6.86
N ALA A 7 11.66 -8.49 -5.91
CA ALA A 7 12.33 -8.69 -4.63
C ALA A 7 11.41 -8.34 -3.48
N ARG A 8 11.50 -9.11 -2.38
CA ARG A 8 10.91 -8.77 -1.08
C ARG A 8 11.99 -8.18 -0.20
N GLU A 9 11.72 -7.01 0.35
CA GLU A 9 12.55 -6.28 1.31
C GLU A 9 11.76 -6.15 2.61
N SER A 10 12.36 -6.45 3.75
CA SER A 10 11.74 -6.15 5.06
C SER A 10 12.42 -4.89 5.60
N ARG A 11 11.64 -3.85 5.87
CA ARG A 11 12.14 -2.58 6.42
C ARG A 11 11.69 -2.47 7.87
N SER A 12 12.67 -2.46 8.77
CA SER A 12 12.43 -2.29 10.20
C SER A 12 12.01 -0.86 10.52
N ALA A 13 11.23 -0.69 11.59
CA ALA A 13 10.91 0.63 12.12
C ALA A 13 12.21 1.40 12.43
N SER A 14 12.30 2.63 11.93
CA SER A 14 13.41 3.52 12.25
C SER A 14 13.07 4.30 13.51
N SER A 15 13.94 4.29 14.53
CA SER A 15 13.73 5.04 15.77
C SER A 15 13.76 6.57 15.56
N VAL A 16 14.20 7.04 14.39
CA VAL A 16 14.33 8.48 14.09
C VAL A 16 13.13 9.06 13.34
N ASP A 17 12.33 8.25 12.65
CA ASP A 17 11.25 8.74 11.75
C ASP A 17 9.85 8.22 12.11
N ALA A 18 9.69 7.56 13.27
CA ALA A 18 8.43 6.98 13.76
C ALA A 18 7.67 6.10 12.74
N THR A 19 8.33 5.67 11.66
CA THR A 19 7.69 4.90 10.59
C THR A 19 7.54 3.46 11.08
N PRO A 20 6.31 2.90 11.08
CA PRO A 20 6.11 1.51 11.47
C PRO A 20 6.87 0.55 10.55
N ALA A 21 7.22 -0.61 11.10
CA ALA A 21 7.88 -1.67 10.35
C ALA A 21 6.95 -2.15 9.23
N HIS A 22 7.49 -2.32 8.03
CA HIS A 22 6.73 -2.75 6.86
C HIS A 22 7.52 -3.71 5.98
N HIS A 23 6.80 -4.56 5.28
CA HIS A 23 7.34 -5.33 4.16
C HIS A 23 7.16 -4.51 2.88
N ALA A 24 8.16 -4.56 2.00
CA ALA A 24 8.10 -3.96 0.68
C ALA A 24 8.36 -5.03 -0.39
N TRP A 25 7.59 -5.01 -1.46
CA TRP A 25 7.88 -5.78 -2.66
C TRP A 25 8.15 -4.80 -3.80
N VAL A 26 9.23 -5.05 -4.54
CA VAL A 26 9.73 -4.13 -5.55
C VAL A 26 9.95 -4.86 -6.86
N ILE A 27 9.42 -4.30 -7.95
CA ILE A 27 9.77 -4.70 -9.31
C ILE A 27 10.85 -3.76 -9.81
N ARG A 28 11.99 -4.32 -10.23
CA ARG A 28 13.05 -3.59 -10.92
C ARG A 28 13.14 -4.01 -12.38
N VAL A 29 13.25 -3.02 -13.27
CA VAL A 29 13.44 -3.21 -14.71
C VAL A 29 14.72 -2.48 -15.10
N GLY A 30 15.73 -3.23 -15.55
CA GLY A 30 17.04 -2.63 -15.87
C GLY A 30 17.69 -1.94 -14.67
N GLY A 31 17.49 -2.48 -13.46
CA GLY A 31 18.01 -1.95 -12.19
C GLY A 31 17.21 -0.79 -11.57
N ARG A 32 16.29 -0.17 -12.32
CA ARG A 32 15.44 0.92 -11.82
C ARG A 32 14.16 0.38 -11.19
N VAL A 33 13.70 1.00 -10.11
CA VAL A 33 12.39 0.67 -9.50
C VAL A 33 11.29 1.06 -10.47
N ALA A 34 10.52 0.07 -10.92
CA ALA A 34 9.37 0.24 -11.79
C ALA A 34 8.07 0.29 -10.98
N SER A 35 7.97 -0.50 -9.91
CA SER A 35 6.82 -0.51 -9.01
C SER A 35 7.22 -0.98 -7.62
N GLU A 36 6.52 -0.48 -6.61
CA GLU A 36 6.70 -0.83 -5.20
C GLU A 36 5.34 -0.98 -4.52
N LEU A 37 5.24 -1.96 -3.63
CA LEU A 37 4.11 -2.21 -2.76
C LEU A 37 4.63 -2.29 -1.33
N ALA A 38 4.13 -1.45 -0.44
CA ALA A 38 4.44 -1.46 0.99
C ALA A 38 3.24 -1.95 1.80
N VAL A 39 3.50 -2.83 2.76
CA VAL A 39 2.49 -3.46 3.63
C VAL A 39 2.96 -3.39 5.08
N ASP A 40 2.12 -2.88 5.97
CA ASP A 40 2.40 -2.85 7.40
C ASP A 40 2.67 -4.27 7.92
N ALA A 41 3.79 -4.44 8.63
CA ALA A 41 4.25 -5.77 9.03
C ALA A 41 3.39 -6.37 10.16
N ALA A 42 2.70 -5.53 10.94
CA ALA A 42 1.87 -5.98 12.06
C ALA A 42 0.44 -6.31 11.62
N THR A 43 -0.16 -5.46 10.80
CA THR A 43 -1.58 -5.57 10.43
C THR A 43 -1.80 -6.26 9.08
N GLY A 44 -0.82 -6.20 8.18
CA GLY A 44 -1.00 -6.60 6.78
C GLY A 44 -1.72 -5.56 5.94
N GLU A 45 -1.94 -4.34 6.45
CA GLU A 45 -2.56 -3.25 5.69
C GLU A 45 -1.62 -2.76 4.58
N ILE A 46 -2.15 -2.59 3.37
CA ILE A 46 -1.44 -1.95 2.26
C ILE A 46 -1.30 -0.46 2.57
N LEU A 47 -0.07 -0.03 2.84
CA LEU A 47 0.27 1.35 3.14
C LEU A 47 0.39 2.18 1.86
N SER A 48 0.97 1.58 0.82
CA SER A 48 1.09 2.24 -0.48
C SER A 48 1.32 1.23 -1.60
N VAL A 49 0.88 1.60 -2.79
CA VAL A 49 1.25 0.94 -4.04
C VAL A 49 1.54 2.02 -5.05
N ASN A 50 2.73 1.98 -5.66
CA ASN A 50 3.13 2.95 -6.66
C ASN A 50 3.74 2.24 -7.87
N THR A 51 3.40 2.72 -9.06
CA THR A 51 4.05 2.32 -10.31
C THR A 51 4.54 3.59 -10.99
N ASN A 52 5.84 3.67 -11.21
CA ASN A 52 6.44 4.78 -11.94
C ASN A 52 5.76 4.92 -13.31
N GLU A 53 5.49 6.17 -13.71
CA GLU A 53 4.69 6.52 -14.88
C GLU A 53 5.14 5.81 -16.18
N ASP A 54 6.45 5.71 -16.40
CA ASP A 54 7.04 5.03 -17.57
C ASP A 54 6.67 3.53 -17.65
N TYR A 55 6.24 2.97 -16.52
CA TYR A 55 5.94 1.55 -16.32
C TYR A 55 4.47 1.25 -16.03
N GLN A 56 3.60 2.27 -16.00
CA GLN A 56 2.16 2.10 -15.78
C GLN A 56 1.49 1.30 -16.91
N GLY A 57 0.34 0.70 -16.60
CA GLY A 57 -0.42 -0.13 -17.55
C GLY A 57 0.17 -1.52 -17.83
N ARG A 58 1.31 -1.86 -17.25
CA ARG A 58 2.01 -3.15 -17.48
C ARG A 58 1.64 -4.26 -16.50
N GLY A 59 0.72 -3.99 -15.56
CA GLY A 59 0.27 -4.96 -14.56
C GLY A 59 1.22 -5.19 -13.38
N TYR A 60 2.25 -4.37 -13.20
CA TYR A 60 3.26 -4.52 -12.14
C TYR A 60 2.68 -4.42 -10.73
N ALA A 61 1.82 -3.44 -10.45
CA ALA A 61 1.11 -3.36 -9.17
C ALA A 61 0.31 -4.63 -8.85
N THR A 62 -0.39 -5.20 -9.85
CA THR A 62 -1.12 -6.47 -9.69
C THR A 62 -0.17 -7.65 -9.44
N ALA A 63 0.97 -7.69 -10.11
CA ALA A 63 1.97 -8.74 -9.89
C ALA A 63 2.56 -8.67 -8.47
N LEU A 64 2.86 -7.46 -7.99
CA LEU A 64 3.31 -7.23 -6.61
C LEU A 64 2.27 -7.67 -5.59
N TYR A 65 1.00 -7.30 -5.78
CA TYR A 65 -0.08 -7.72 -4.90
C TYR A 65 -0.18 -9.24 -4.79
N ARG A 66 -0.17 -9.95 -5.93
CA ARG A 66 -0.26 -11.42 -5.93
C ARG A 66 0.91 -12.07 -5.23
N GLN A 67 2.12 -11.54 -5.43
CA GLN A 67 3.30 -12.05 -4.75
C GLN A 67 3.21 -11.80 -3.24
N ALA A 68 2.86 -10.60 -2.82
CA ALA A 68 2.71 -10.26 -1.40
C ALA A 68 1.59 -11.08 -0.74
N TYR A 69 0.46 -11.27 -1.43
CA TYR A 69 -0.63 -12.12 -0.98
C TYR A 69 -0.17 -13.55 -0.75
N ALA A 70 0.61 -14.13 -1.68
CA ALA A 70 1.17 -15.47 -1.51
C ALA A 70 2.21 -15.53 -0.37
N ASP A 71 3.13 -14.57 -0.30
CA ASP A 71 4.20 -14.52 0.69
C ASP A 71 3.70 -14.30 2.13
N LEU A 72 2.51 -13.72 2.29
CA LEU A 72 1.86 -13.43 3.57
C LEU A 72 0.67 -14.36 3.88
N ASP A 73 0.53 -15.47 3.16
CA ASP A 73 -0.56 -16.45 3.33
C ASP A 73 -1.96 -15.79 3.30
N GLY A 74 -2.15 -14.82 2.41
CA GLY A 74 -3.39 -14.09 2.22
C GLY A 74 -3.69 -13.01 3.26
N ARG A 75 -2.79 -12.75 4.22
CA ARG A 75 -2.92 -11.71 5.25
C ARG A 75 -2.47 -10.33 4.74
N ILE A 76 -3.09 -9.88 3.66
CA ILE A 76 -2.88 -8.55 3.09
C ILE A 76 -4.25 -7.90 2.87
N PHE A 77 -4.40 -6.66 3.34
CA PHE A 77 -5.68 -5.98 3.41
C PHE A 77 -5.60 -4.62 2.72
N HIS A 78 -6.61 -4.29 1.92
CA HIS A 78 -6.78 -2.92 1.44
C HIS A 78 -7.12 -2.01 2.60
N ALA A 79 -6.63 -0.77 2.56
CA ALA A 79 -7.10 0.27 3.47
C ALA A 79 -8.62 0.48 3.29
N PRO A 80 -9.35 0.97 4.31
CA PRO A 80 -10.77 1.31 4.17
C PRO A 80 -10.99 2.27 3.00
N THR A 81 -12.13 2.18 2.31
CA THR A 81 -12.45 3.06 1.16
C THR A 81 -12.28 4.55 1.50
N THR A 82 -12.61 4.96 2.74
CA THR A 82 -12.45 6.35 3.22
C THR A 82 -10.99 6.83 3.30
N HIS A 83 -10.02 5.93 3.25
CA HIS A 83 -8.58 6.22 3.29
C HIS A 83 -7.91 6.05 1.92
N ARG A 84 -8.63 5.60 0.90
CA ARG A 84 -8.09 5.35 -0.44
C ARG A 84 -8.38 6.54 -1.34
N PHE A 85 -7.39 6.91 -2.16
CA PHE A 85 -7.61 7.76 -3.33
C PHE A 85 -8.23 6.94 -4.46
N ASP A 86 -8.75 7.60 -5.51
CA ASP A 86 -9.34 6.96 -6.70
C ASP A 86 -8.44 5.89 -7.32
N ASP A 87 -7.12 6.09 -7.32
CA ASP A 87 -6.15 5.12 -7.82
C ASP A 87 -6.10 3.85 -6.95
N GLY A 88 -6.19 4.02 -5.64
CA GLY A 88 -6.31 2.95 -4.66
C GLY A 88 -7.63 2.19 -4.81
N ASP A 89 -8.73 2.88 -5.10
CA ASP A 89 -10.03 2.26 -5.41
C ASP A 89 -10.00 1.43 -6.67
N ARG A 90 -9.47 1.99 -7.77
CA ARG A 90 -9.30 1.25 -9.02
C ARG A 90 -8.40 0.05 -8.84
N PHE A 91 -7.33 0.18 -8.06
CA PHE A 91 -6.44 -0.93 -7.75
C PHE A 91 -7.15 -2.03 -6.95
N ALA A 92 -7.81 -1.70 -5.85
CA ALA A 92 -8.50 -2.68 -5.02
C ALA A 92 -9.62 -3.40 -5.78
N ALA A 93 -10.42 -2.66 -6.57
CA ALA A 93 -11.43 -3.26 -7.44
C ALA A 93 -10.81 -4.21 -8.49
N ARG A 94 -9.60 -3.89 -8.98
CA ARG A 94 -8.90 -4.70 -9.97
C ARG A 94 -8.31 -5.99 -9.40
N VAL A 95 -7.75 -5.95 -8.20
CA VAL A 95 -7.09 -7.12 -7.59
C VAL A 95 -8.00 -7.92 -6.67
N GLY A 96 -9.10 -7.34 -6.20
CA GLY A 96 -9.95 -7.92 -5.17
C GLY A 96 -9.23 -8.06 -3.84
N GLY A 97 -9.74 -8.92 -2.96
CA GLY A 97 -9.13 -9.20 -1.66
C GLY A 97 -9.84 -8.52 -0.49
N PRO A 98 -9.41 -8.83 0.74
CA PRO A 98 -10.06 -8.33 1.94
C PRO A 98 -9.69 -6.86 2.19
N GLU A 99 -10.58 -6.15 2.87
CA GLU A 99 -10.40 -4.78 3.34
C GLU A 99 -10.21 -4.77 4.85
N MET A 100 -9.40 -3.84 5.36
CA MET A 100 -9.34 -3.55 6.78
C MET A 100 -10.72 -3.12 7.29
N PRO A 101 -11.11 -3.48 8.52
CA PRO A 101 -12.31 -2.91 9.12
C PRO A 101 -12.22 -1.39 9.12
N ALA A 102 -13.31 -0.71 8.73
CA ALA A 102 -13.39 0.74 8.84
C ALA A 102 -13.11 1.15 10.29
N CYS A 103 -12.07 1.95 10.52
CA CYS A 103 -11.78 2.40 11.86
C CYS A 103 -12.62 3.65 12.20
N SER A 104 -13.65 3.45 13.03
CA SER A 104 -14.50 4.53 13.53
C SER A 104 -13.74 5.56 14.39
N THR A 105 -12.55 5.20 14.88
CA THR A 105 -11.74 6.03 15.78
C THR A 105 -10.50 6.65 15.10
N CYS A 106 -10.04 6.11 13.97
CA CYS A 106 -8.87 6.64 13.26
C CYS A 106 -9.20 7.95 12.50
N CYS A 107 -10.45 8.09 12.03
CA CYS A 107 -10.97 9.33 11.42
C CYS A 107 -11.63 10.29 12.41
N ALA A 108 -11.83 9.90 13.68
CA ALA A 108 -12.55 10.74 14.65
C ALA A 108 -11.87 12.10 14.89
N HIS A 109 -10.56 12.19 14.68
CA HIS A 109 -9.80 13.43 14.77
C HIS A 109 -9.81 14.29 13.49
N LEU A 110 -10.36 13.79 12.37
CA LEU A 110 -10.48 14.56 11.12
C LEU A 110 -11.82 15.29 10.99
N TYR A 111 -12.76 15.02 11.89
CA TYR A 111 -14.08 15.68 11.96
C TYR A 111 -14.31 16.44 13.27
N ASP A 112 -13.27 16.62 14.09
CA ASP A 112 -13.31 17.47 15.30
C ASP A 112 -12.89 18.93 14.98
N ASP A 113 -13.11 19.38 13.74
CA ASP A 113 -12.96 20.79 13.31
C ASP A 113 -14.31 21.55 13.34
N ASP A 114 -15.24 21.15 14.23
CA ASP A 114 -16.47 21.90 14.53
C ASP A 114 -16.23 23.08 15.50
N ASP A 115 -15.17 23.87 15.32
CA ASP A 115 -14.98 25.16 16.01
C ASP A 115 -15.14 26.38 15.09
N TYR A 116 -16.05 26.28 14.11
CA TYR A 116 -16.77 27.46 13.63
C TYR A 116 -17.91 27.80 14.61
N ARG A 117 -17.54 28.30 15.80
CA ARG A 117 -18.47 29.12 16.58
C ARG A 117 -18.46 30.53 16.03
N GLU A 118 -19.49 30.87 15.27
CA GLU A 118 -19.90 32.27 15.16
C GLU A 118 -20.26 32.80 16.56
N GLY A 119 -19.62 33.89 16.95
CA GLY A 119 -19.86 34.64 18.17
C GLY A 119 -19.28 36.04 18.05
#